data_AF-A0A539E8I7-F1
#
_entry.id   AF-A0A539E8I7-F1
#
_cell.length_a   1.000
_cell.length_b   1.000
_cell.length_c   1.000
_cell.angle_alpha   90.00
_cell.angle_beta   90.00
_cell.angle_gamma   90.00
#
_symmetry.space_group_name_H-M   'P 1'
#
loop_
_entity.id
_entity.type
_entity.pdbx_description
1 polymer ?
#
loop_
_entity_poly.entity_id
_entity_poly.type
_entity_poly.pdbx_seq_one_letter_code
_entity_poly.pdbx_strand_id
1 'polypeptide(L)'
;MSLSDTSTTTARVRSEVFRTMTVAEKWAAIEQMSEDARQLARCGIRSRRPQYSPEDVEHALHRLLVGDHLADRAWPDFRPLRP
;
A
#
# COMPACT_ATOMS: atom_id res chain seq x y z
N MET A 1 -27.48 5.16 8.52
CA MET A 1 -26.26 5.96 8.71
C MET A 1 -25.20 5.40 7.76
N SER A 2 -24.64 6.22 6.88
CA SER A 2 -23.58 5.77 5.97
C SER A 2 -22.28 5.60 6.78
N LEU A 3 -21.65 4.42 6.73
CA LEU A 3 -20.39 4.08 7.42
C LEU A 3 -19.13 4.67 6.74
N SER A 4 -19.29 5.74 5.96
CA SER A 4 -18.23 6.30 5.11
C SER A 4 -17.93 7.73 5.53
N ASP A 5 -16.67 8.00 5.89
CA ASP A 5 -16.13 9.36 6.08
C ASP A 5 -16.16 10.20 4.80
N THR A 6 -16.47 9.59 3.66
CA THR A 6 -16.70 10.27 2.38
C THR A 6 -18.18 10.61 2.20
N SER A 7 -18.48 11.90 2.00
CA SER A 7 -19.84 12.37 1.68
C SER A 7 -20.34 11.79 0.34
N THR A 8 -21.65 11.68 0.17
CA THR A 8 -22.27 11.19 -1.08
C THR A 8 -21.90 12.05 -2.29
N THR A 9 -21.85 13.38 -2.11
CA THR A 9 -21.42 14.32 -3.16
C THR A 9 -19.98 14.07 -3.58
N THR A 10 -19.06 13.88 -2.62
CA THR A 10 -17.65 13.57 -2.90
C THR A 10 -17.50 12.24 -3.64
N ALA A 11 -18.23 11.21 -3.21
CA ALA A 11 -18.22 9.91 -3.87
C ALA A 11 -18.72 9.98 -5.33
N ARG A 12 -19.73 10.81 -5.59
CA ARG A 12 -20.25 11.06 -6.96
C ARG A 12 -19.22 11.76 -7.83
N VAL A 13 -18.62 12.87 -7.35
CA VAL A 13 -17.58 13.61 -8.09
C VAL A 13 -16.40 12.70 -8.44
N ARG A 14 -15.90 11.92 -7.46
CA ARG A 14 -14.83 10.93 -7.70
C ARG A 14 -15.19 9.95 -8.83
N SER A 15 -16.43 9.47 -8.85
CA SER A 15 -16.89 8.51 -9.85
C SER A 15 -17.01 9.14 -11.24
N GLU A 16 -17.48 10.39 -11.33
CA GLU A 16 -17.55 11.16 -12.58
C GLU A 16 -16.14 11.42 -13.14
N VAL A 17 -15.20 11.88 -12.31
CA VAL A 17 -13.79 12.08 -12.70
C VAL A 17 -13.16 10.79 -13.19
N PHE A 18 -13.31 9.69 -12.45
CA PHE A 18 -12.74 8.40 -12.87
C PHE A 18 -13.33 7.89 -14.19
N ARG A 19 -14.61 8.18 -14.47
CA ARG A 19 -15.24 7.81 -15.75
C ARG A 19 -14.69 8.60 -16.93
N THR A 20 -14.34 9.88 -16.73
CA THR A 20 -13.81 10.73 -17.80
C THR A 20 -12.33 10.50 -18.09
N MET A 21 -11.60 9.84 -17.18
CA MET A 21 -10.19 9.52 -17.39
C MET A 21 -9.98 8.49 -18.51
N THR A 22 -8.99 8.78 -19.35
CA THR A 22 -8.38 7.85 -20.29
C THR A 22 -7.71 6.67 -19.56
N VAL A 23 -7.35 5.62 -20.30
CA VAL A 23 -6.61 4.48 -19.74
C VAL A 23 -5.25 4.91 -19.18
N ALA A 24 -4.55 5.81 -19.88
CA ALA A 24 -3.24 6.30 -19.45
C ALA A 24 -3.34 7.09 -18.13
N GLU A 25 -4.32 7.97 -17.99
CA GLU A 25 -4.54 8.72 -16.74
C GLU A 25 -4.92 7.77 -15.59
N LYS A 26 -5.75 6.76 -15.86
CA LYS A 26 -6.08 5.74 -14.84
C LYS A 26 -4.84 4.98 -14.39
N TRP A 27 -3.97 4.63 -15.32
CA TRP A 27 -2.72 3.93 -15.01
C TRP A 27 -1.81 4.78 -14.13
N ALA A 28 -1.62 6.06 -14.48
CA ALA A 28 -0.84 7.00 -13.68
C ALA A 28 -1.42 7.16 -12.25
N ALA A 29 -2.75 7.24 -12.12
CA ALA A 29 -3.40 7.29 -10.82
C ALA A 29 -3.20 6.00 -10.01
N ILE A 30 -3.31 4.82 -10.63
CA ILE A 30 -3.05 3.53 -9.97
C ILE A 30 -1.61 3.44 -9.48
N GLU A 31 -0.65 3.87 -10.30
CA GLU A 31 0.77 3.88 -9.94
C GLU A 31 1.01 4.78 -8.71
N GLN A 32 0.52 6.02 -8.75
CA GLN A 32 0.64 6.96 -7.65
C GLN A 32 0.00 6.42 -6.37
N MET A 33 -1.25 5.94 -6.45
CA MET A 33 -1.96 5.37 -5.30
C MET A 33 -1.23 4.16 -4.72
N SER A 34 -0.63 3.33 -5.57
CA SER A 34 0.13 2.16 -5.15
C SER A 34 1.39 2.58 -4.38
N GLU A 35 2.07 3.63 -4.83
CA GLU A 35 3.25 4.14 -4.13
C GLU A 35 2.89 4.82 -2.81
N ASP A 36 1.83 5.62 -2.79
CA ASP A 36 1.34 6.26 -1.55
C ASP A 36 0.97 5.19 -0.51
N ALA A 37 0.27 4.12 -0.93
CA ALA A 37 -0.07 3.01 -0.05
C ALA A 37 1.18 2.32 0.53
N ARG A 38 2.21 2.07 -0.30
CA ARG A 38 3.48 1.50 0.15
C ARG A 38 4.23 2.44 1.10
N GLN A 39 4.25 3.74 0.83
CA GLN A 39 4.86 4.73 1.73
C GLN A 39 4.17 4.78 3.09
N LEU A 40 2.83 4.82 3.10
CA LEU A 40 2.05 4.77 4.33
C LEU A 40 2.31 3.47 5.11
N ALA A 41 2.37 2.33 4.42
CA ALA A 41 2.69 1.05 5.04
C ALA A 41 4.08 1.05 5.68
N ARG A 42 5.12 1.57 4.98
CA ARG A 42 6.48 1.72 5.53
C ARG A 42 6.50 2.59 6.78
N CYS A 43 5.80 3.73 6.76
CA CYS A 43 5.67 4.60 7.92
C CYS A 43 5.02 3.88 9.11
N GLY A 44 3.92 3.15 8.86
CA GLY A 44 3.26 2.35 9.89
C GLY A 44 4.14 1.24 10.44
N ILE A 45 4.91 0.55 9.59
CA ILE A 45 5.87 -0.48 10.01
C ILE A 45 6.95 0.13 10.91
N ARG A 46 7.60 1.22 10.49
CA ARG A 46 8.62 1.92 11.29
C ARG A 46 8.08 2.40 12.63
N SER A 47 6.86 2.94 12.64
CA SER A 47 6.23 3.43 13.86
C SER A 47 5.96 2.29 14.86
N ARG A 48 5.51 1.12 14.40
CA ARG A 48 5.27 -0.05 15.26
C ARG A 48 6.55 -0.81 15.63
N ARG A 49 7.59 -0.73 14.79
CA ARG A 49 8.86 -1.45 14.94
C ARG A 49 10.06 -0.49 14.76
N PRO A 50 10.33 0.39 15.73
CA PRO A 50 11.42 1.37 15.61
C PRO A 50 12.82 0.76 15.46
N GLN A 51 13.00 -0.50 15.89
CA GLN A 51 14.27 -1.23 15.82
C GLN A 51 14.55 -1.86 14.45
N TYR A 52 13.58 -1.85 13.51
CA TYR A 52 13.78 -2.43 12.19
C TYR A 52 14.76 -1.57 11.38
N SER A 53 15.73 -2.23 10.73
CA SER A 53 16.55 -1.55 9.74
C SER A 53 15.72 -1.23 8.50
N PRO A 54 16.21 -0.36 7.58
CA PRO A 54 15.53 -0.09 6.32
C PRO A 54 15.20 -1.37 5.52
N GLU A 55 16.09 -2.37 5.56
CA GLU A 55 15.89 -3.66 4.91
C GLU A 55 14.79 -4.50 5.60
N ASP A 56 14.74 -4.51 6.93
CA ASP A 56 13.67 -5.19 7.68
C ASP A 56 12.30 -4.56 7.37
N VAL A 57 12.24 -3.25 7.14
CA VAL A 57 11.02 -2.55 6.75
C VAL A 57 10.54 -3.01 5.36
N GLU A 58 11.43 -3.13 4.38
CA GLU A 58 11.06 -3.63 3.04
C GLU A 58 10.65 -5.11 3.09
N HIS A 59 11.34 -5.94 3.86
CA HIS A 59 10.92 -7.34 4.06
C HIS A 59 9.52 -7.42 4.70
N ALA A 60 9.25 -6.62 5.72
CA ALA A 60 7.93 -6.57 6.34
C ALA A 60 6.85 -6.06 5.38
N LEU A 61 7.19 -5.09 4.50
CA LEU A 61 6.28 -4.62 3.46
C LEU A 61 5.96 -5.73 2.45
N HIS A 62 6.95 -6.49 1.98
CA HIS A 62 6.73 -7.59 1.06
C HIS A 62 5.81 -8.65 1.66
N ARG A 63 6.05 -9.04 2.91
CA ARG A 63 5.18 -9.97 3.65
C ARG A 63 3.75 -9.43 3.79
N LEU A 64 3.58 -8.13 4.02
CA LEU A 64 2.26 -7.50 4.08
C LEU A 64 1.52 -7.54 2.73
N LEU A 65 2.24 -7.34 1.61
CA LEU A 65 1.63 -7.24 0.29
C LEU A 65 1.24 -8.60 -0.30
N VAL A 66 2.09 -9.62 -0.15
CA VAL A 66 1.90 -10.93 -0.80
C VAL A 66 1.71 -12.10 0.18
N GLY A 67 1.84 -11.86 1.48
CA GLY A 67 1.84 -12.89 2.51
C GLY A 67 3.19 -13.60 2.65
N ASP A 68 3.39 -14.27 3.79
CA ASP A 68 4.68 -14.90 4.14
C ASP A 68 5.12 -15.94 3.09
N HIS A 69 4.21 -16.81 2.65
CA HIS A 69 4.58 -17.89 1.72
C HIS A 69 5.13 -17.38 0.39
N LEU A 70 4.52 -16.34 -0.18
CA LEU A 70 4.99 -15.75 -1.44
C LEU A 70 6.23 -14.89 -1.23
N ALA A 71 6.31 -14.18 -0.11
CA ALA A 71 7.48 -13.38 0.24
C ALA A 71 8.73 -14.27 0.40
N ASP A 72 8.64 -15.38 1.13
CA ASP A 72 9.76 -16.29 1.34
C ASP A 72 10.25 -16.95 0.04
N ARG A 73 9.35 -17.16 -0.94
CA ARG A 73 9.70 -17.70 -2.26
C ARG A 73 10.35 -16.66 -3.18
N ALA A 74 9.89 -15.41 -3.11
CA ALA A 74 10.39 -14.33 -3.96
C ALA A 74 11.68 -13.70 -3.41
N TRP A 75 11.88 -13.71 -2.09
CA TRP A 75 13.04 -13.16 -1.39
C TRP A 75 13.61 -14.16 -0.35
N PRO A 76 14.17 -15.30 -0.80
CA PRO A 76 14.64 -16.35 0.10
C PRO A 76 15.83 -15.93 0.98
N ASP A 77 16.60 -14.93 0.55
CA ASP A 77 17.80 -14.46 1.27
C ASP A 77 17.48 -13.47 2.39
N PHE A 78 16.22 -13.04 2.53
CA PHE A 78 15.84 -12.11 3.59
C PHE A 78 15.88 -12.79 4.95
N ARG A 79 16.63 -12.17 5.87
CA ARG A 79 16.73 -12.66 7.26
C ARG A 79 15.34 -12.70 7.93
N PRO A 80 15.10 -13.67 8.83
CA PRO A 80 13.87 -13.69 9.64
C PRO A 80 13.70 -12.38 10.42
N LEU A 81 12.51 -11.79 10.33
CA LEU A 81 12.16 -10.61 11.10
C LEU A 81 12.04 -10.97 12.58
N ARG A 82 12.59 -10.12 13.46
CA ARG A 82 12.45 -10.29 14.91
C ARG A 82 11.03 -9.90 15.35
N PRO A 83 10.41 -10.64 16.29
CA PRO A 83 9.05 -10.40 16.72
C PRO A 83 8.86 -9.10 17.50
#